data_AF-A0A8U0A988-F1
#
_entry.id   AF-A0A8U0A988-F1
#
_cell.length_a   1.000
_cell.length_b   1.000
_cell.length_c   1.000
_cell.angle_alpha   90.00
_cell.angle_beta   90.00
_cell.angle_gamma   90.00
#
_symmetry.space_group_name_H-M   'P 1'
#
loop_
_entity.id
_entity.type
_entity.pdbx_description
1 polymer ?
#
loop_
_entity_poly.entity_id
_entity_poly.type
_entity_poly.pdbx_seq_one_letter_code
_entity_poly.pdbx_strand_id
1 'polypeptide(L)'
;MTTAVDIVHNEPIDIRLKYRRSTTPSSSSIECFAYFQDVRGVFVTLTIFPNNDYLIEHEWEDGHWYQFEGMNGNIYDGEIGIKHRDGASVAGAAPPDQGSPSDGHRAADEYRPNLHVDTARIAVDIEVLTTVPESVLDLDDSEHIELFCLGVGYQPDPSYPPITDVLFRPADGPAGECQLLEQFCRWLDDHPGQTLFTYCGKQFDLPHLQERARIATETVTASGTHPSYEGLEDRITETLASYTHVDLAETAFKAFDYPSLDDLLNRFNIDVPQTYWAAYNHGFDVQEWRTEQQEHTSRAEPTVMGSDIPQFADHWLTLHDHGATETCRFRSLDALLRKYVETDITPLFELSHIQPFFGNYQNEIKRAESD
;
A
#
# COMPACT_ATOMS: atom_id res chain seq x y z
N MET A 1 -18.15 4.03 -23.88
CA MET A 1 -17.11 4.94 -23.39
C MET A 1 -15.88 4.09 -23.12
N THR A 2 -14.70 4.50 -23.59
CA THR A 2 -13.44 3.81 -23.32
C THR A 2 -13.07 3.91 -21.85
N THR A 3 -12.58 2.82 -21.28
CA THR A 3 -12.25 2.63 -19.86
C THR A 3 -10.88 1.98 -19.72
N ALA A 4 -10.36 1.88 -18.49
CA ALA A 4 -9.03 1.33 -18.25
C ALA A 4 -8.87 -0.11 -18.77
N VAL A 5 -9.95 -0.90 -18.80
CA VAL A 5 -9.94 -2.28 -19.28
C VAL A 5 -9.81 -2.40 -20.80
N ASP A 6 -10.07 -1.31 -21.53
CA ASP A 6 -9.93 -1.24 -22.98
C ASP A 6 -8.49 -0.91 -23.40
N ILE A 7 -7.60 -0.65 -22.44
CA ILE A 7 -6.17 -0.41 -22.69
C ILE A 7 -5.50 -1.72 -23.09
N VAL A 8 -4.92 -1.75 -24.28
CA VAL A 8 -4.09 -2.85 -24.78
C VAL A 8 -2.67 -2.35 -24.99
N HIS A 9 -1.67 -3.14 -24.56
CA HIS A 9 -0.27 -2.74 -24.61
C HIS A 9 0.17 -2.38 -26.05
N ASN A 10 0.74 -1.18 -26.21
CA ASN A 10 1.16 -0.56 -27.48
C ASN A 10 0.05 -0.34 -28.52
N GLU A 11 -1.22 -0.47 -28.17
CA GLU A 11 -2.31 -0.10 -29.07
C GLU A 11 -2.79 1.34 -28.83
N PRO A 12 -3.25 2.06 -29.88
CA PRO A 12 -3.77 3.40 -29.73
C PRO A 12 -5.08 3.42 -28.93
N ILE A 13 -5.25 4.43 -28.08
CA ILE A 13 -6.44 4.59 -27.26
C ILE A 13 -6.80 6.06 -27.05
N ASP A 14 -8.11 6.33 -27.13
CA ASP A 14 -8.73 7.58 -26.72
C ASP A 14 -9.52 7.33 -25.44
N ILE A 15 -9.17 8.01 -24.35
CA ILE A 15 -9.75 7.75 -23.03
C ILE A 15 -9.91 9.04 -22.23
N ARG A 16 -10.94 9.11 -21.38
CA ARG A 16 -11.07 10.19 -20.38
C ARG A 16 -10.69 9.67 -19.02
N LEU A 17 -9.82 10.40 -18.34
CA LEU A 17 -9.34 10.05 -17.02
C LEU A 17 -9.39 11.27 -16.10
N LYS A 18 -9.64 11.04 -14.82
CA LYS A 18 -9.68 12.03 -13.76
C LYS A 18 -8.33 12.04 -13.05
N TYR A 19 -7.63 13.17 -13.06
CA TYR A 19 -6.32 13.27 -12.39
C TYR A 19 -6.47 13.16 -10.87
N ARG A 20 -5.46 12.55 -10.23
CA ARG A 20 -5.39 12.37 -8.77
C ARG A 20 -4.09 12.86 -8.17
N ARG A 21 -2.96 12.35 -8.65
CA ARG A 21 -1.64 12.67 -8.10
C ARG A 21 -0.53 12.43 -9.11
N SER A 22 0.67 12.88 -8.79
CA SER A 22 1.88 12.54 -9.55
C SER A 22 3.06 12.28 -8.62
N THR A 23 4.02 11.50 -9.10
CA THR A 23 5.27 11.21 -8.41
C THR A 23 6.44 11.38 -9.37
N THR A 24 7.58 11.84 -8.84
CA THR A 24 8.84 11.94 -9.59
C THR A 24 9.67 10.70 -9.29
N PRO A 25 9.88 9.80 -10.26
CA PRO A 25 10.68 8.60 -10.03
C PRO A 25 12.18 8.95 -9.92
N SER A 26 12.96 8.04 -9.34
CA SER A 26 14.42 8.18 -9.22
C SER A 26 15.19 7.90 -10.52
N SER A 27 14.50 7.53 -11.61
CA SER A 27 15.12 7.16 -12.89
C SER A 27 15.31 8.37 -13.81
N SER A 28 16.52 8.53 -14.37
CA SER A 28 16.80 9.53 -15.41
C SER A 28 16.04 9.33 -16.73
N SER A 29 15.38 8.19 -16.92
CA SER A 29 14.62 7.89 -18.13
C SER A 29 13.14 8.30 -18.06
N ILE A 30 12.62 8.67 -16.88
CA ILE A 30 11.22 9.04 -16.67
C ILE A 30 11.21 10.33 -15.87
N GLU A 31 10.51 11.34 -16.37
CA GLU A 31 10.39 12.62 -15.67
C GLU A 31 9.36 12.52 -14.54
N CYS A 32 8.23 11.88 -14.80
CA CYS A 32 7.10 11.84 -13.88
C CYS A 32 6.16 10.67 -14.18
N PHE A 33 5.54 10.11 -13.13
CA PHE A 33 4.32 9.30 -13.24
C PHE A 33 3.13 10.14 -12.79
N ALA A 34 2.12 10.28 -13.66
CA ALA A 34 0.86 10.92 -13.30
C ALA A 34 -0.23 9.85 -13.20
N TYR A 35 -0.95 9.83 -12.08
CA TYR A 35 -1.96 8.83 -11.76
C TYR A 35 -3.35 9.43 -11.98
N PHE A 36 -4.14 8.72 -12.77
CA PHE A 36 -5.50 9.08 -13.07
C PHE A 36 -6.46 7.94 -12.72
N GLN A 37 -7.75 8.23 -12.65
CA GLN A 37 -8.81 7.23 -12.53
C GLN A 37 -9.72 7.31 -13.75
N ASP A 38 -10.14 6.17 -14.29
CA ASP A 38 -11.21 6.16 -15.29
C ASP A 38 -12.59 6.39 -14.63
N VAL A 39 -13.65 6.30 -15.42
CA VAL A 39 -15.05 6.43 -14.93
C VAL A 39 -15.50 5.35 -13.96
N ARG A 40 -14.75 4.26 -13.87
CA ARG A 40 -15.01 3.16 -12.93
C ARG A 40 -14.14 3.28 -11.67
N GLY A 41 -13.28 4.28 -11.58
CA GLY A 41 -12.35 4.46 -10.47
C GLY A 41 -11.06 3.63 -10.61
N VAL A 42 -10.86 2.94 -11.73
CA VAL A 42 -9.64 2.14 -11.96
C VAL A 42 -8.48 3.08 -12.25
N PHE A 43 -7.37 2.90 -11.52
CA PHE A 43 -6.19 3.71 -11.73
C PHE A 43 -5.51 3.40 -13.06
N VAL A 44 -5.09 4.47 -13.74
CA VAL A 44 -4.33 4.44 -14.97
C VAL A 44 -3.13 5.35 -14.80
N THR A 45 -1.94 4.79 -14.99
CA THR A 45 -0.68 5.54 -14.90
C THR A 45 -0.31 6.14 -16.26
N LEU A 46 -0.05 7.44 -16.32
CA LEU A 46 0.58 8.11 -17.45
C LEU A 46 2.09 8.21 -17.20
N THR A 47 2.89 7.57 -18.05
CA THR A 47 4.35 7.71 -18.03
C THR A 47 4.78 8.94 -18.83
N ILE A 48 5.41 9.92 -18.17
CA ILE A 48 5.92 11.15 -18.78
C ILE A 48 7.44 11.03 -18.91
N PHE A 49 7.93 11.06 -20.15
CA PHE A 49 9.36 10.97 -20.47
C PHE A 49 9.99 12.37 -20.54
N PRO A 50 11.30 12.52 -20.24
CA PRO A 50 12.00 13.81 -20.21
C PRO A 50 12.01 14.60 -21.52
N ASN A 51 11.67 13.95 -22.64
CA ASN A 51 11.60 14.58 -23.96
C ASN A 51 10.17 15.03 -24.33
N ASN A 52 9.24 15.05 -23.38
CA ASN A 52 7.86 15.43 -23.60
C ASN A 52 7.50 16.72 -22.86
N ASP A 53 8.13 17.83 -23.28
CA ASP A 53 7.94 19.16 -22.69
C ASP A 53 6.45 19.52 -22.51
N TYR A 54 5.60 19.12 -23.48
CA TYR A 54 4.17 19.36 -23.45
C TYR A 54 3.44 18.72 -22.25
N LEU A 55 3.79 17.49 -21.87
CA LEU A 55 3.20 16.84 -20.70
C LEU A 55 3.90 17.22 -19.39
N ILE A 56 5.19 17.56 -19.46
CA ILE A 56 5.99 18.00 -18.31
C ILE A 56 5.49 19.35 -17.80
N GLU A 57 5.22 20.28 -18.70
CA GLU A 57 4.71 21.62 -18.37
C GLU A 57 3.19 21.64 -18.12
N HIS A 58 2.50 20.50 -18.24
CA HIS A 58 1.06 20.45 -18.04
C HIS A 58 0.72 20.55 -16.56
N GLU A 59 -0.06 21.56 -16.19
CA GLU A 59 -0.58 21.72 -14.83
C GLU A 59 -1.80 20.81 -14.63
N TRP A 60 -1.60 19.74 -13.86
CA TRP A 60 -2.66 18.79 -13.51
C TRP A 60 -3.41 19.25 -12.26
N GLU A 61 -4.74 19.31 -12.34
CA GLU A 61 -5.61 19.70 -11.23
C GLU A 61 -6.29 18.45 -10.63
N ASP A 62 -6.11 18.20 -9.32
CA ASP A 62 -6.76 17.07 -8.65
C ASP A 62 -8.28 17.11 -8.84
N GLY A 63 -8.82 15.99 -9.25
CA GLY A 63 -10.24 15.80 -9.53
C GLY A 63 -10.72 16.34 -10.87
N HIS A 64 -9.86 16.98 -11.67
CA HIS A 64 -10.20 17.44 -13.01
C HIS A 64 -10.16 16.28 -14.02
N TRP A 65 -11.08 16.31 -15.00
CA TRP A 65 -11.16 15.30 -16.06
C TRP A 65 -10.39 15.75 -17.29
N TYR A 66 -9.61 14.84 -17.87
CA TYR A 66 -8.82 15.07 -19.07
C TYR A 66 -9.19 14.06 -20.14
N GLN A 67 -9.37 14.53 -21.38
CA GLN A 67 -9.49 13.69 -22.56
C GLN A 67 -8.10 13.49 -23.14
N PHE A 68 -7.70 12.23 -23.25
CA PHE A 68 -6.50 11.78 -23.94
C PHE A 68 -6.91 11.24 -25.30
N GLU A 69 -6.28 11.71 -26.37
CA GLU A 69 -6.52 11.25 -27.73
C GLU A 69 -5.22 10.74 -28.34
N GLY A 70 -5.27 9.58 -28.99
CA GLY A 70 -4.15 8.98 -29.71
C GLY A 70 -3.02 8.46 -28.82
N MET A 71 -3.24 8.28 -27.51
CA MET A 71 -2.24 7.71 -26.61
C MET A 71 -1.97 6.25 -26.94
N ASN A 72 -0.84 5.69 -26.51
CA ASN A 72 -0.61 4.24 -26.58
C ASN A 72 -0.87 3.61 -25.22
N GLY A 73 -1.55 2.47 -25.19
CA GLY A 73 -1.61 1.65 -24.00
C GLY A 73 -0.22 1.20 -23.54
N ASN A 74 -0.04 1.14 -22.23
CA ASN A 74 1.23 0.80 -21.60
C ASN A 74 0.95 -0.13 -20.40
N ILE A 75 0.81 -1.42 -20.67
CA ILE A 75 0.75 -2.44 -19.62
C ILE A 75 2.17 -2.88 -19.31
N TYR A 76 2.67 -2.65 -18.10
CA TYR A 76 4.00 -3.06 -17.67
C TYR A 76 3.90 -3.60 -16.26
N ASP A 77 4.41 -4.81 -16.03
CA ASP A 77 4.38 -5.47 -14.72
C ASP A 77 2.98 -5.54 -14.07
N GLY A 78 1.96 -5.77 -14.90
CA GLY A 78 0.56 -5.82 -14.46
C GLY A 78 -0.09 -4.45 -14.25
N GLU A 79 0.68 -3.36 -14.18
CA GLU A 79 0.13 -2.01 -14.08
C GLU A 79 -0.49 -1.57 -15.40
N ILE A 80 -1.71 -1.02 -15.32
CA ILE A 80 -2.42 -0.47 -16.47
C ILE A 80 -2.04 1.00 -16.62
N GLY A 81 -1.46 1.34 -17.76
CA GLY A 81 -1.05 2.71 -18.05
C GLY A 81 -1.28 3.13 -19.48
N ILE A 82 -0.96 4.39 -19.74
CA ILE A 82 -0.87 5.00 -21.05
C ILE A 82 0.48 5.71 -21.17
N LYS A 83 0.97 5.84 -22.40
CA LYS A 83 2.15 6.64 -22.72
C LYS A 83 1.90 7.49 -23.94
N HIS A 84 2.60 8.62 -23.99
CA HIS A 84 2.51 9.52 -25.12
C HIS A 84 2.96 8.84 -26.41
N ARG A 85 2.28 9.19 -27.50
CA ARG A 85 2.61 8.82 -28.87
C ARG A 85 2.68 10.09 -29.71
N ASP A 86 3.55 10.11 -30.70
CA ASP A 86 3.59 11.23 -31.67
C ASP A 86 2.20 11.49 -32.27
N GLY A 87 1.73 12.74 -32.12
CA GLY A 87 0.41 13.18 -32.56
C GLY A 87 -0.72 12.97 -31.54
N ALA A 88 -0.43 12.44 -30.35
CA ALA A 88 -1.38 12.40 -29.25
C ALA A 88 -1.62 13.81 -28.66
N SER A 89 -2.77 14.00 -28.02
CA SER A 89 -3.12 15.26 -27.35
C SER A 89 -3.84 15.02 -26.04
N VAL A 90 -3.71 15.97 -25.12
CA VAL A 90 -4.50 16.03 -23.89
C VAL A 90 -5.24 17.37 -23.79
N ALA A 91 -6.51 17.32 -23.38
CA ALA A 91 -7.30 18.52 -23.14
C ALA A 91 -8.18 18.35 -21.91
N GLY A 92 -8.43 19.44 -21.20
CA GLY A 92 -9.45 19.47 -20.15
C GLY A 92 -10.81 19.06 -20.72
N ALA A 93 -11.53 18.22 -19.99
CA ALA A 93 -12.79 17.64 -20.42
C ALA A 93 -13.84 17.80 -19.32
N ALA A 94 -15.10 17.92 -19.73
CA ALA A 94 -16.19 17.72 -18.79
C ALA A 94 -16.20 16.25 -18.31
N PRO A 95 -16.69 15.99 -17.08
CA PRO A 95 -17.03 14.64 -16.68
C PRO A 95 -17.89 13.99 -17.78
N PRO A 96 -17.62 12.74 -18.15
CA PRO A 96 -18.40 12.05 -19.17
C PRO A 96 -19.87 12.01 -18.80
N ASP A 97 -20.74 12.36 -19.75
CA ASP A 97 -22.20 12.29 -19.60
C ASP A 97 -22.58 10.85 -19.22
N GLN A 98 -22.98 10.67 -17.96
CA GLN A 98 -23.73 9.49 -17.57
C GLN A 98 -25.10 9.64 -18.23
N GLY A 99 -25.32 8.90 -19.33
CA GLY A 99 -26.45 9.11 -20.25
C GLY A 99 -27.77 9.45 -19.54
N SER A 100 -28.46 10.47 -20.04
CA SER A 100 -29.72 10.95 -19.47
C SER A 100 -30.73 9.81 -19.28
N PRO A 101 -31.28 9.62 -18.06
CA PRO A 101 -32.39 8.72 -17.85
C PRO A 101 -33.64 9.32 -18.48
N SER A 102 -34.30 8.56 -19.36
CA SER A 102 -35.63 8.90 -19.86
C SER A 102 -36.63 8.90 -18.70
N ASP A 103 -37.23 10.07 -18.46
CA ASP A 103 -38.47 10.36 -17.72
C ASP A 103 -38.83 9.50 -16.50
N GLY A 104 -38.56 10.04 -15.31
CA GLY A 104 -39.19 9.58 -14.07
C GLY A 104 -38.53 10.16 -12.82
N HIS A 105 -38.98 11.35 -12.38
CA HIS A 105 -38.50 12.03 -11.18
C HIS A 105 -38.30 11.13 -9.95
N ARG A 106 -37.06 11.06 -9.46
CA ARG A 106 -36.72 11.10 -8.03
C ARG A 106 -35.30 11.68 -7.87
N ALA A 107 -35.11 12.37 -6.75
CA ALA A 107 -33.96 13.20 -6.44
C ALA A 107 -32.62 12.46 -6.59
N ALA A 108 -31.55 13.25 -6.74
CA ALA A 108 -30.16 12.81 -6.87
C ALA A 108 -29.78 11.74 -5.84
N ASP A 109 -29.86 10.48 -6.26
CA ASP A 109 -29.12 9.38 -5.67
C ASP A 109 -27.82 9.26 -6.44
N GLU A 110 -26.71 9.34 -5.71
CA GLU A 110 -25.35 9.07 -6.17
C GLU A 110 -25.33 7.80 -7.03
N TYR A 111 -24.91 7.91 -8.29
CA TYR A 111 -24.51 6.75 -9.07
C TYR A 111 -23.18 6.23 -8.51
N ARG A 112 -23.26 5.50 -7.40
CA ARG A 112 -22.23 4.54 -7.00
C ARG A 112 -22.35 3.40 -8.00
N PRO A 113 -21.29 3.01 -8.74
CA PRO A 113 -21.34 1.72 -9.42
C PRO A 113 -21.71 0.68 -8.35
N ASN A 114 -22.34 -0.42 -8.74
CA ASN A 114 -22.43 -1.57 -7.85
C ASN A 114 -20.99 -2.06 -7.62
N LEU A 115 -20.24 -1.36 -6.76
CA LEU A 115 -19.21 -1.96 -5.95
C LEU A 115 -19.93 -3.15 -5.35
N HIS A 116 -19.49 -4.34 -5.73
CA HIS A 116 -19.77 -5.50 -4.93
C HIS A 116 -18.98 -5.27 -3.64
N VAL A 117 -19.45 -4.36 -2.77
CA VAL A 117 -18.92 -4.15 -1.42
C VAL A 117 -18.90 -5.51 -0.71
N ASP A 118 -19.87 -6.36 -1.07
CA ASP A 118 -19.97 -7.77 -0.72
C ASP A 118 -18.76 -8.65 -1.10
N THR A 119 -17.89 -8.20 -1.99
CA THR A 119 -16.69 -8.89 -2.43
C THR A 119 -15.42 -8.04 -2.32
N ALA A 120 -15.52 -6.80 -1.84
CA ALA A 120 -14.38 -5.92 -1.69
C ALA A 120 -13.51 -6.37 -0.52
N ARG A 121 -12.20 -6.41 -0.76
CA ARG A 121 -11.20 -7.00 0.14
C ARG A 121 -10.17 -5.95 0.53
N ILE A 122 -9.70 -6.03 1.75
CA ILE A 122 -8.68 -5.18 2.31
C ILE A 122 -7.53 -6.06 2.78
N ALA A 123 -6.30 -5.56 2.70
CA ALA A 123 -5.12 -6.14 3.31
C ALA A 123 -4.44 -5.09 4.18
N VAL A 124 -3.94 -5.49 5.34
CA VAL A 124 -3.22 -4.62 6.28
C VAL A 124 -1.99 -5.36 6.79
N ASP A 125 -0.91 -4.61 6.94
CA ASP A 125 0.34 -5.01 7.59
C ASP A 125 0.90 -3.80 8.35
N ILE A 126 1.49 -4.02 9.53
CA ILE A 126 2.06 -2.94 10.36
C ILE A 126 3.58 -3.02 10.44
N GLU A 127 4.21 -1.85 10.47
CA GLU A 127 5.61 -1.72 10.81
C GLU A 127 5.79 -0.92 12.09
N VAL A 128 6.78 -1.33 12.90
CA VAL A 128 6.95 -0.82 14.26
C VAL A 128 8.37 -0.34 14.54
N LEU A 129 8.46 0.63 15.45
CA LEU A 129 9.68 1.04 16.14
C LEU A 129 9.80 0.23 17.44
N THR A 130 11.03 0.06 17.93
CA THR A 130 11.30 -0.48 19.27
C THR A 130 11.54 0.65 20.25
N THR A 131 10.87 0.65 21.41
CA THR A 131 11.06 1.66 22.47
C THR A 131 12.07 1.24 23.53
N VAL A 132 12.46 -0.04 23.52
CA VAL A 132 13.38 -0.65 24.48
C VAL A 132 14.55 -1.33 23.75
N PRO A 133 15.70 -1.53 24.42
CA PRO A 133 16.81 -2.30 23.84
C PRO A 133 16.40 -3.74 23.50
N GLU A 134 16.93 -4.29 22.41
CA GLU A 134 16.64 -5.65 21.93
C GLU A 134 16.77 -6.74 23.01
N SER A 135 17.72 -6.60 23.95
CA SER A 135 17.92 -7.56 25.04
C SER A 135 16.73 -7.75 25.99
N VAL A 136 15.79 -6.80 25.99
CA VAL A 136 14.57 -6.82 26.81
C VAL A 136 13.31 -6.63 25.96
N LEU A 137 13.46 -6.56 24.63
CA LEU A 137 12.36 -6.43 23.70
C LEU A 137 11.45 -7.66 23.82
N ASP A 138 10.16 -7.38 23.94
CA ASP A 138 9.10 -8.37 23.89
C ASP A 138 8.15 -7.88 22.80
N LEU A 139 8.13 -8.58 21.67
CA LEU A 139 7.31 -8.18 20.53
C LEU A 139 5.82 -8.37 20.81
N ASP A 140 5.44 -9.16 21.81
CA ASP A 140 4.04 -9.28 22.23
C ASP A 140 3.61 -8.13 23.17
N ASP A 141 4.56 -7.32 23.68
CA ASP A 141 4.29 -6.18 24.58
C ASP A 141 4.20 -4.87 23.80
N SER A 142 2.99 -4.31 23.75
CA SER A 142 2.73 -3.04 23.06
C SER A 142 3.43 -1.84 23.71
N GLU A 143 3.93 -1.92 24.95
CA GLU A 143 4.75 -0.87 25.56
C GLU A 143 6.19 -0.86 25.03
N HIS A 144 6.65 -1.99 24.46
CA HIS A 144 7.99 -2.16 23.92
C HIS A 144 8.13 -1.71 22.46
N ILE A 145 7.01 -1.33 21.83
CA ILE A 145 6.97 -0.90 20.43
C ILE A 145 6.09 0.34 20.22
N GLU A 146 6.29 1.04 19.10
CA GLU A 146 5.38 2.09 18.60
C GLU A 146 5.07 1.84 17.13
N LEU A 147 3.88 2.23 16.66
CA LEU A 147 3.56 2.17 15.24
C LEU A 147 4.37 3.19 14.46
N PHE A 148 5.00 2.72 13.38
CA PHE A 148 5.74 3.55 12.44
C PHE A 148 4.92 3.84 11.18
N CYS A 149 4.45 2.80 10.51
CA CYS A 149 3.61 2.93 9.32
C CYS A 149 2.71 1.71 9.15
N LEU A 150 1.72 1.82 8.28
CA LEU A 150 0.85 0.72 7.88
C LEU A 150 0.91 0.56 6.37
N GLY A 151 1.13 -0.67 5.92
CA GLY A 151 0.77 -1.09 4.57
C GLY A 151 -0.72 -1.32 4.50
N VAL A 152 -1.36 -0.77 3.45
CA VAL A 152 -2.79 -0.97 3.21
C VAL A 152 -3.03 -1.32 1.76
N GLY A 153 -3.94 -2.25 1.53
CA GLY A 153 -4.34 -2.67 0.19
C GLY A 153 -5.85 -2.73 0.05
N TYR A 154 -6.39 -2.28 -1.07
CA TYR A 154 -7.81 -2.33 -1.39
C TYR A 154 -8.04 -3.00 -2.73
N GLN A 155 -8.96 -3.96 -2.77
CA GLN A 155 -9.35 -4.64 -3.99
C GLN A 155 -10.87 -4.69 -4.09
N PRO A 156 -11.50 -3.81 -4.87
CA PRO A 156 -12.96 -3.71 -4.95
C PRO A 156 -13.60 -4.94 -5.59
N ASP A 157 -12.89 -5.60 -6.51
CA ASP A 157 -13.31 -6.82 -7.17
C ASP A 157 -12.09 -7.75 -7.36
N PRO A 158 -12.19 -9.04 -6.98
CA PRO A 158 -11.11 -10.01 -7.10
C PRO A 158 -10.50 -10.19 -8.50
N SER A 159 -11.17 -9.70 -9.54
CA SER A 159 -10.71 -9.78 -10.93
C SER A 159 -9.72 -8.68 -11.33
N TYR A 160 -9.48 -7.68 -10.46
CA TYR A 160 -8.58 -6.56 -10.71
C TYR A 160 -7.40 -6.58 -9.74
N PRO A 161 -6.23 -6.05 -10.11
CA PRO A 161 -5.12 -5.87 -9.17
C PRO A 161 -5.54 -5.03 -7.95
N PRO A 162 -5.00 -5.31 -6.75
CA PRO A 162 -5.21 -4.45 -5.59
C PRO A 162 -4.53 -3.09 -5.79
N ILE A 163 -5.10 -2.06 -5.17
CA ILE A 163 -4.49 -0.75 -5.02
C ILE A 163 -3.83 -0.73 -3.65
N THR A 164 -2.53 -0.45 -3.59
CA THR A 164 -1.78 -0.39 -2.33
C THR A 164 -1.38 1.04 -2.00
N ASP A 165 -1.20 1.31 -0.70
CA ASP A 165 -0.62 2.54 -0.19
C ASP A 165 0.15 2.25 1.11
N VAL A 166 0.99 3.20 1.51
CA VAL A 166 1.72 3.15 2.78
C VAL A 166 1.44 4.42 3.56
N LEU A 167 0.81 4.24 4.71
CA LEU A 167 0.44 5.32 5.64
C LEU A 167 1.60 5.50 6.62
N PHE A 168 2.37 6.58 6.47
CA PHE A 168 3.44 6.92 7.41
C PHE A 168 2.91 7.76 8.56
N ARG A 169 3.47 7.51 9.75
CA ARG A 169 3.33 8.41 10.88
C ARG A 169 3.93 9.78 10.55
N PRO A 170 3.18 10.88 10.76
CA PRO A 170 3.59 12.21 10.34
C PRO A 170 4.50 12.96 11.33
N ALA A 171 4.77 12.39 12.50
CA ALA A 171 5.63 13.01 13.52
C ALA A 171 6.07 11.99 14.57
N ASP A 172 7.20 12.22 15.24
CA ASP A 172 7.57 11.44 16.41
C ASP A 172 6.64 11.69 17.64
N GLY A 173 6.74 10.81 18.64
CA GLY A 173 5.89 10.73 19.82
C GLY A 173 4.42 10.29 19.63
N PRO A 174 3.69 10.04 20.75
CA PRO A 174 2.33 9.51 20.76
C PRO A 174 1.30 10.26 19.91
N ALA A 175 1.45 11.58 19.75
CA ALA A 175 0.54 12.38 18.93
C ALA A 175 0.64 12.01 17.43
N GLY A 176 1.83 11.70 16.93
CA GLY A 176 2.01 11.23 15.56
C GLY A 176 1.41 9.84 15.36
N GLU A 177 1.51 8.96 16.35
CA GLU A 177 0.88 7.64 16.34
C GLU A 177 -0.66 7.74 16.30
N CYS A 178 -1.27 8.63 17.10
CA CYS A 178 -2.69 8.94 16.99
C CYS A 178 -3.08 9.44 15.58
N GLN A 179 -2.26 10.29 14.96
CA GLN A 179 -2.51 10.78 13.60
C GLN A 179 -2.42 9.68 12.54
N LEU A 180 -1.49 8.73 12.70
CA LEU A 180 -1.39 7.55 11.84
C LEU A 180 -2.66 6.69 11.93
N LEU A 181 -3.12 6.42 13.15
CA LEU A 181 -4.35 5.64 13.38
C LEU A 181 -5.60 6.36 12.86
N GLU A 182 -5.69 7.69 12.98
CA GLU A 182 -6.76 8.45 12.34
C GLU A 182 -6.72 8.36 10.81
N GLN A 183 -5.51 8.44 10.21
CA GLN A 183 -5.33 8.27 8.77
C GLN A 183 -5.76 6.89 8.33
N PHE A 184 -5.43 5.85 9.10
CA PHE A 184 -5.85 4.48 8.84
C PHE A 184 -7.38 4.33 8.88
N CYS A 185 -8.06 4.85 9.92
CA CYS A 185 -9.51 4.85 9.96
C CYS A 185 -10.14 5.58 8.77
N ARG A 186 -9.62 6.75 8.39
CA ARG A 186 -10.11 7.48 7.21
C ARG A 186 -9.89 6.70 5.93
N TRP A 187 -8.73 6.04 5.80
CA TRP A 187 -8.43 5.20 4.65
C TRP A 187 -9.43 4.05 4.54
N LEU A 188 -9.78 3.38 5.65
CA LEU A 188 -10.81 2.34 5.68
C LEU A 188 -12.21 2.88 5.37
N ASP A 189 -12.55 4.07 5.87
CA ASP A 189 -13.83 4.74 5.57
C ASP A 189 -13.98 5.02 4.07
N ASP A 190 -12.88 5.42 3.41
CA ASP A 190 -12.83 5.71 1.97
C ASP A 190 -12.78 4.43 1.09
N HIS A 191 -12.42 3.29 1.67
CA HIS A 191 -12.24 2.01 0.98
C HIS A 191 -13.11 0.90 1.60
N PRO A 192 -14.45 1.00 1.50
CA PRO A 192 -15.34 0.05 2.16
C PRO A 192 -15.15 -1.37 1.61
N GLY A 193 -14.95 -2.32 2.53
CA GLY A 193 -14.80 -3.74 2.26
C GLY A 193 -15.54 -4.61 3.28
N GLN A 194 -15.55 -5.92 3.05
CA GLN A 194 -16.12 -6.89 4.00
C GLN A 194 -15.11 -7.83 4.60
N THR A 195 -13.96 -8.02 3.94
CA THR A 195 -12.91 -8.93 4.40
C THR A 195 -11.61 -8.16 4.57
N LEU A 196 -10.95 -8.38 5.71
CA LEU A 196 -9.64 -7.84 6.02
C LEU A 196 -8.65 -9.01 6.14
N PHE A 197 -7.62 -9.00 5.30
CA PHE A 197 -6.53 -9.96 5.32
C PHE A 197 -5.33 -9.42 6.09
N THR A 198 -4.70 -10.30 6.85
CA THR A 198 -3.38 -10.11 7.44
C THR A 198 -2.59 -11.41 7.30
N TYR A 199 -1.28 -11.36 7.54
CA TYR A 199 -0.47 -12.56 7.81
C TYR A 199 0.04 -12.49 9.25
N CYS A 200 -0.35 -13.45 10.11
CA CYS A 200 -0.07 -13.42 11.56
C CYS A 200 -0.72 -12.26 12.33
N GLY A 201 -1.50 -11.39 11.67
CA GLY A 201 -2.08 -10.22 12.32
C GLY A 201 -3.09 -10.46 13.43
N LYS A 202 -3.62 -11.67 13.61
CA LYS A 202 -4.39 -11.98 14.82
C LYS A 202 -3.51 -12.00 16.08
N GLN A 203 -2.24 -12.35 15.92
CA GLN A 203 -1.26 -12.46 17.00
C GLN A 203 -0.48 -11.17 17.18
N PHE A 204 -0.21 -10.45 16.08
CA PHE A 204 0.66 -9.28 16.10
C PHE A 204 -0.11 -7.99 15.74
N ASP A 205 -0.47 -7.80 14.47
CA ASP A 205 -1.00 -6.53 13.95
C ASP A 205 -2.22 -5.99 14.69
N LEU A 206 -3.29 -6.78 14.81
CA LEU A 206 -4.57 -6.30 15.35
C LEU A 206 -4.48 -5.98 16.86
N PRO A 207 -3.88 -6.84 17.71
CA PRO A 207 -3.63 -6.50 19.11
C PRO A 207 -2.83 -5.20 19.26
N HIS A 208 -1.76 -5.02 18.48
CA HIS A 208 -0.95 -3.80 18.56
C HIS A 208 -1.69 -2.57 18.07
N LEU A 209 -2.45 -2.65 16.97
CA LEU A 209 -3.27 -1.52 16.51
C LEU A 209 -4.25 -1.04 17.58
N GLN A 210 -4.88 -1.97 18.31
CA GLN A 210 -5.80 -1.65 19.39
C GLN A 210 -5.09 -1.08 20.61
N GLU A 211 -4.08 -1.79 21.12
CA GLU A 211 -3.42 -1.42 22.38
C GLU A 211 -2.54 -0.18 22.23
N ARG A 212 -1.88 0.01 21.08
CA ARG A 212 -1.17 1.26 20.78
C ARG A 212 -2.12 2.45 20.63
N ALA A 213 -3.32 2.25 20.06
CA ALA A 213 -4.34 3.30 20.04
C ALA A 213 -4.71 3.75 21.46
N ARG A 214 -4.87 2.81 22.39
CA ARG A 214 -5.11 3.10 23.81
C ARG A 214 -3.93 3.86 24.44
N ILE A 215 -2.72 3.29 24.38
CA ILE A 215 -1.51 3.87 25.01
C ILE A 215 -1.23 5.29 24.50
N ALA A 216 -1.27 5.48 23.17
CA ALA A 216 -0.99 6.77 22.56
C ALA A 216 -2.04 7.83 22.96
N THR A 217 -3.31 7.44 22.92
CA THR A 217 -4.44 8.33 23.29
C THR A 217 -4.40 8.71 24.77
N GLU A 218 -4.17 7.76 25.67
CA GLU A 218 -4.04 8.03 27.11
C GLU A 218 -2.89 9.01 27.38
N THR A 219 -1.76 8.85 26.68
CA THR A 219 -0.59 9.72 26.87
C THR A 219 -0.88 11.18 26.46
N VAL A 220 -1.49 11.38 25.29
CA VAL A 220 -1.79 12.74 24.78
C VAL A 220 -2.97 13.40 25.46
N THR A 221 -3.93 12.62 25.96
CA THR A 221 -5.08 13.14 26.72
C THR A 221 -4.72 13.45 28.17
N ALA A 222 -3.92 12.62 28.84
CA ALA A 222 -3.44 12.87 30.20
C ALA A 222 -2.58 14.13 30.30
N SER A 223 -1.82 14.46 29.25
CA SER A 223 -1.07 15.71 29.16
C SER A 223 -1.93 16.94 28.84
N GLY A 224 -3.20 16.74 28.45
CA GLY A 224 -4.13 17.81 28.06
C GLY A 224 -3.79 18.48 26.72
N THR A 225 -2.88 17.89 25.94
CA THR A 225 -2.36 18.49 24.70
C THR A 225 -3.25 18.20 23.49
N HIS A 226 -3.92 17.04 23.45
CA HIS A 226 -4.77 16.64 22.33
C HIS A 226 -6.05 15.91 22.78
N PRO A 227 -7.05 16.63 23.34
CA PRO A 227 -8.33 16.02 23.72
C PRO A 227 -9.15 15.53 22.51
N SER A 228 -8.80 15.92 21.28
CA SER A 228 -9.50 15.52 20.05
C SER A 228 -9.36 14.03 19.72
N TYR A 229 -8.38 13.34 20.30
CA TYR A 229 -8.19 11.89 20.10
C TYR A 229 -8.97 11.03 21.10
N GLU A 230 -9.75 11.64 22.00
CA GLU A 230 -10.64 10.89 22.90
C GLU A 230 -11.60 10.00 22.07
N GLY A 231 -11.64 8.70 22.40
CA GLY A 231 -12.43 7.70 21.68
C GLY A 231 -11.76 7.10 20.43
N LEU A 232 -10.49 7.41 20.14
CA LEU A 232 -9.77 6.82 19.00
C LEU A 232 -9.59 5.30 19.15
N GLU A 233 -9.31 4.79 20.35
CA GLU A 233 -9.25 3.36 20.66
C GLU A 233 -10.57 2.64 20.32
N ASP A 234 -11.69 3.20 20.78
CA ASP A 234 -13.03 2.68 20.49
C ASP A 234 -13.28 2.67 18.98
N ARG A 235 -12.93 3.77 18.28
CA ARG A 235 -13.08 3.86 16.82
C ARG A 235 -12.25 2.80 16.10
N ILE A 236 -10.99 2.59 16.46
CA ILE A 236 -10.14 1.54 15.87
C ILE A 236 -10.77 0.16 16.10
N THR A 237 -11.19 -0.11 17.34
CA THR A 237 -11.81 -1.39 17.71
C THR A 237 -13.10 -1.65 16.94
N GLU A 238 -14.00 -0.67 16.87
CA GLU A 238 -15.25 -0.76 16.13
C GLU A 238 -15.02 -0.91 14.63
N THR A 239 -14.04 -0.15 14.08
CA THR A 239 -13.69 -0.21 12.66
C THR A 239 -13.17 -1.59 12.29
N LEU A 240 -12.19 -2.13 13.03
CA LEU A 240 -11.66 -3.47 12.78
C LEU A 240 -12.72 -4.56 12.97
N ALA A 241 -13.58 -4.43 13.97
CA ALA A 241 -14.68 -5.38 14.23
C ALA A 241 -15.77 -5.37 13.14
N SER A 242 -15.82 -4.33 12.30
CA SER A 242 -16.77 -4.28 11.17
C SER A 242 -16.39 -5.19 10.00
N TYR A 243 -15.14 -5.68 9.97
CA TYR A 243 -14.63 -6.59 8.94
C TYR A 243 -14.69 -8.05 9.38
N THR A 244 -14.91 -8.94 8.41
CA THR A 244 -14.59 -10.36 8.57
C THR A 244 -13.07 -10.50 8.44
N HIS A 245 -12.38 -10.71 9.56
CA HIS A 245 -10.94 -10.91 9.56
C HIS A 245 -10.55 -12.32 9.09
N VAL A 246 -9.60 -12.40 8.17
CA VAL A 246 -9.00 -13.64 7.69
C VAL A 246 -7.49 -13.55 7.86
N ASP A 247 -6.99 -14.20 8.91
CA ASP A 247 -5.55 -14.39 9.10
C ASP A 247 -5.06 -15.55 8.22
N LEU A 248 -4.27 -15.21 7.21
CA LEU A 248 -3.76 -16.18 6.24
C LEU A 248 -2.78 -17.17 6.89
N ALA A 249 -2.10 -16.77 7.97
CA ALA A 249 -1.16 -17.62 8.69
C ALA A 249 -1.86 -18.78 9.39
N GLU A 250 -3.11 -18.62 9.88
CA GLU A 250 -3.83 -19.72 10.54
C GLU A 250 -4.02 -20.94 9.61
N THR A 251 -4.26 -20.69 8.32
CA THR A 251 -4.40 -21.77 7.34
C THR A 251 -3.02 -22.28 6.90
N ALA A 252 -2.02 -21.41 6.81
CA ALA A 252 -0.65 -21.77 6.50
C ALA A 252 -0.05 -22.68 7.57
N PHE A 253 -0.22 -22.36 8.86
CA PHE A 253 0.31 -23.11 10.02
C PHE A 253 -0.33 -24.49 10.17
N LYS A 254 -1.56 -24.66 9.67
CA LYS A 254 -2.17 -25.99 9.59
C LYS A 254 -1.51 -26.80 8.48
N ALA A 255 -1.22 -26.17 7.35
CA ALA A 255 -0.63 -26.78 6.15
C ALA A 255 0.86 -27.10 6.28
N PHE A 256 1.57 -26.27 7.03
CA PHE A 256 3.01 -26.18 7.04
C PHE A 256 3.51 -25.82 8.43
N ASP A 257 4.73 -26.21 8.76
CA ASP A 257 5.33 -25.98 10.09
C ASP A 257 5.73 -24.51 10.27
N TYR A 258 4.76 -23.66 10.61
CA TYR A 258 4.92 -22.24 10.90
C TYR A 258 5.77 -21.44 9.88
N PRO A 259 5.41 -21.43 8.58
CA PRO A 259 6.16 -20.67 7.58
C PRO A 259 6.09 -19.16 7.84
N SER A 260 7.17 -18.44 7.55
CA SER A 260 7.11 -16.99 7.34
C SER A 260 6.27 -16.67 6.10
N LEU A 261 5.94 -15.39 5.90
CA LEU A 261 5.28 -14.94 4.67
C LEU A 261 6.15 -15.29 3.46
N ASP A 262 7.44 -14.93 3.48
CA ASP A 262 8.41 -15.25 2.43
C ASP A 262 8.49 -16.76 2.11
N ASP A 263 8.54 -17.62 3.14
CA ASP A 263 8.57 -19.07 2.96
C ASP A 263 7.32 -19.57 2.23
N LEU A 264 6.17 -18.97 2.55
CA LEU A 264 4.89 -19.33 1.94
C LEU A 264 4.81 -18.85 0.50
N LEU A 265 5.23 -17.62 0.22
CA LEU A 265 5.27 -17.04 -1.12
C LEU A 265 6.18 -17.83 -2.05
N ASN A 266 7.39 -18.13 -1.58
CA ASN A 266 8.34 -18.99 -2.29
C ASN A 266 7.75 -20.37 -2.59
N ARG A 267 7.01 -20.96 -1.64
CA ARG A 267 6.39 -22.28 -1.83
C ARG A 267 5.34 -22.29 -2.93
N PHE A 268 4.60 -21.20 -3.12
CA PHE A 268 3.60 -21.07 -4.17
C PHE A 268 4.12 -20.40 -5.45
N ASN A 269 5.43 -20.15 -5.52
CA ASN A 269 6.07 -19.43 -6.64
C ASN A 269 5.40 -18.07 -6.92
N ILE A 270 4.96 -17.38 -5.86
CA ILE A 270 4.51 -15.98 -5.97
C ILE A 270 5.78 -15.14 -5.99
N ASP A 271 6.04 -14.51 -7.13
CA ASP A 271 7.22 -13.68 -7.33
C ASP A 271 7.01 -12.31 -6.69
N VAL A 272 7.75 -12.03 -5.61
CA VAL A 272 7.71 -10.75 -4.91
C VAL A 272 9.07 -10.08 -5.05
N PRO A 273 9.12 -8.87 -5.66
CA PRO A 273 10.36 -8.14 -5.80
C PRO A 273 11.00 -7.87 -4.44
N GLN A 274 12.18 -8.43 -4.23
CA GLN A 274 12.94 -8.22 -3.00
C GLN A 274 13.42 -6.77 -2.88
N THR A 275 13.37 -6.22 -1.66
CA THR A 275 13.84 -4.87 -1.39
C THR A 275 15.33 -4.91 -1.01
N TYR A 276 16.21 -4.58 -1.96
CA TYR A 276 17.66 -4.52 -1.72
C TYR A 276 18.08 -3.18 -1.13
N TRP A 277 18.59 -3.16 0.11
CA TRP A 277 18.94 -1.90 0.78
C TRP A 277 20.00 -1.10 0.01
N ALA A 278 20.99 -1.77 -0.58
CA ALA A 278 22.06 -1.13 -1.35
C ALA A 278 21.59 -0.45 -2.66
N ALA A 279 20.35 -0.70 -3.10
CA ALA A 279 19.77 -0.02 -4.26
C ALA A 279 19.35 1.43 -3.98
N TYR A 280 19.33 1.83 -2.70
CA TYR A 280 18.85 3.14 -2.26
C TYR A 280 19.97 3.99 -1.67
N ASN A 281 20.05 5.27 -2.05
CA ASN A 281 21.08 6.19 -1.57
C ASN A 281 20.69 6.82 -0.21
N HIS A 282 20.35 5.99 0.78
CA HIS A 282 20.02 6.42 2.13
C HIS A 282 21.27 6.77 2.97
N GLY A 283 22.45 6.25 2.57
CA GLY A 283 23.72 6.57 3.20
C GLY A 283 23.86 6.01 4.63
N PHE A 284 23.27 4.84 4.85
CA PHE A 284 23.49 3.99 6.03
C PHE A 284 24.23 2.74 5.60
N ASP A 285 25.05 2.20 6.48
CA ASP A 285 25.61 0.86 6.31
C ASP A 285 24.81 -0.09 7.21
N VAL A 286 23.87 -0.81 6.61
CA VAL A 286 22.96 -1.74 7.30
C VAL A 286 23.74 -2.80 8.10
N GLN A 287 24.98 -3.07 7.70
CA GLN A 287 25.86 -4.00 8.40
C GLN A 287 26.25 -3.52 9.80
N GLU A 288 26.26 -2.20 10.04
CA GLU A 288 26.64 -1.63 11.34
C GLU A 288 25.68 -2.11 12.43
N TRP A 289 24.37 -1.96 12.25
CA TRP A 289 23.39 -2.38 13.27
C TRP A 289 23.11 -3.89 13.27
N ARG A 290 23.18 -4.57 12.12
CA ARG A 290 23.05 -6.05 12.09
C ARG A 290 24.16 -6.78 12.82
N THR A 291 25.29 -6.10 13.09
CA THR A 291 26.36 -6.68 13.91
C THR A 291 25.96 -6.80 15.38
N GLU A 292 25.03 -5.95 15.83
CA GLU A 292 24.55 -5.85 17.21
C GLU A 292 23.28 -6.68 17.46
N GLN A 293 22.57 -7.06 16.39
CA GLN A 293 21.37 -7.90 16.47
C GLN A 293 21.68 -9.34 16.90
N GLN A 294 20.86 -9.88 17.81
CA GLN A 294 21.03 -11.23 18.36
C GLN A 294 20.60 -12.32 17.37
N GLU A 295 19.68 -12.00 16.46
CA GLU A 295 19.27 -12.92 15.41
C GLU A 295 20.39 -13.06 14.37
N HIS A 296 20.97 -14.26 14.30
CA HIS A 296 22.05 -14.63 13.39
C HIS A 296 21.64 -14.71 11.91
N THR A 297 20.58 -14.02 11.49
CA THR A 297 20.19 -13.93 10.09
C THR A 297 21.29 -13.21 9.32
N SER A 298 21.55 -13.70 8.12
CA SER A 298 22.88 -13.66 7.53
C SER A 298 23.40 -12.22 7.42
N ARG A 299 24.54 -11.93 8.04
CA ARG A 299 25.27 -10.66 7.84
C ARG A 299 25.52 -10.36 6.35
N ALA A 300 25.43 -11.36 5.48
CA ALA A 300 25.58 -11.20 4.05
C ALA A 300 24.27 -10.86 3.30
N GLU A 301 23.11 -10.80 3.96
CA GLU A 301 21.82 -10.66 3.28
C GLU A 301 21.68 -9.27 2.65
N PRO A 302 21.63 -9.15 1.31
CA PRO A 302 21.50 -7.84 0.66
C PRO A 302 20.07 -7.28 0.70
N THR A 303 19.06 -8.03 1.15
CA THR A 303 17.68 -7.57 1.26
C THR A 303 17.39 -6.93 2.62
N VAL A 304 16.40 -6.04 2.68
CA VAL A 304 15.84 -5.49 3.93
C VAL A 304 15.06 -6.59 4.63
N MET A 305 15.23 -6.70 5.94
CA MET A 305 14.48 -7.60 6.82
C MET A 305 13.63 -6.79 7.79
N GLY A 306 12.58 -7.40 8.36
CA GLY A 306 11.75 -6.75 9.39
C GLY A 306 12.57 -6.23 10.57
N SER A 307 13.67 -6.92 10.93
CA SER A 307 14.58 -6.47 11.99
C SER A 307 15.35 -5.18 11.66
N ASP A 308 15.45 -4.77 10.39
CA ASP A 308 16.08 -3.50 10.00
C ASP A 308 15.11 -2.32 10.13
N ILE A 309 13.80 -2.57 10.12
CA ILE A 309 12.78 -1.53 10.04
C ILE A 309 12.86 -0.54 11.21
N PRO A 310 13.04 -0.94 12.47
CA PRO A 310 13.18 0.02 13.57
C PRO A 310 14.31 1.04 13.35
N GLN A 311 15.45 0.63 12.76
CA GLN A 311 16.59 1.51 12.50
C GLN A 311 16.32 2.46 11.34
N PHE A 312 15.73 1.95 10.25
CA PHE A 312 15.33 2.80 9.12
C PHE A 312 14.23 3.79 9.50
N ALA A 313 13.24 3.35 10.28
CA ALA A 313 12.12 4.15 10.74
C ALA A 313 12.57 5.30 11.66
N ASP A 314 13.46 5.05 12.62
CA ASP A 314 14.02 6.08 13.52
C ASP A 314 14.72 7.19 12.74
N HIS A 315 15.52 6.81 11.74
CA HIS A 315 16.18 7.75 10.85
C HIS A 315 15.20 8.50 9.94
N TRP A 316 14.15 7.84 9.46
CA TRP A 316 13.12 8.47 8.65
C TRP A 316 12.40 9.54 9.46
N LEU A 317 11.95 9.22 10.69
CA LEU A 317 11.26 10.15 11.59
C LEU A 317 12.18 11.31 11.99
N THR A 318 13.44 11.02 12.32
CA THR A 318 14.42 12.08 12.62
C THR A 318 14.54 13.07 11.47
N LEU A 319 14.67 12.61 10.23
CA LEU A 319 14.76 13.50 9.07
C LEU A 319 13.45 14.24 8.81
N HIS A 320 12.31 13.56 8.95
CA HIS A 320 10.99 14.13 8.80
C HIS A 320 10.77 15.32 9.76
N ASP A 321 11.04 15.10 11.05
CA ASP A 321 10.81 16.10 12.11
C ASP A 321 11.76 17.29 12.03
N HIS A 322 12.96 17.10 11.46
CA HIS A 322 13.87 18.21 11.15
C HIS A 322 13.53 18.94 9.84
N GLY A 323 12.43 18.57 9.16
CA GLY A 323 12.02 19.16 7.88
C GLY A 323 12.99 18.86 6.74
N ALA A 324 13.78 17.79 6.84
CA ALA A 324 14.78 17.39 5.85
C ALA A 324 14.20 16.50 4.73
N THR A 325 12.90 16.62 4.46
CA THR A 325 12.15 15.79 3.52
C THR A 325 12.62 15.96 2.06
N GLU A 326 13.16 17.13 1.73
CA GLU A 326 13.69 17.43 0.39
C GLU A 326 15.12 16.89 0.13
N THR A 327 15.71 16.18 1.09
CA THR A 327 17.04 15.60 0.92
C THR A 327 16.99 14.32 0.10
N CYS A 328 18.07 14.04 -0.67
CA CYS A 328 18.23 12.76 -1.36
C CYS A 328 18.14 11.58 -0.38
N ARG A 329 18.74 11.74 0.81
CA ARG A 329 18.71 10.74 1.87
C ARG A 329 17.27 10.41 2.29
N PHE A 330 16.46 11.43 2.61
CA PHE A 330 15.06 11.21 3.00
C PHE A 330 14.27 10.53 1.88
N ARG A 331 14.32 11.06 0.65
CA ARG A 331 13.58 10.47 -0.48
C ARG A 331 14.00 9.03 -0.79
N SER A 332 15.29 8.71 -0.66
CA SER A 332 15.77 7.33 -0.84
C SER A 332 15.31 6.40 0.28
N LEU A 333 15.25 6.88 1.51
CA LEU A 333 14.76 6.11 2.65
C LEU A 333 13.24 5.91 2.61
N ASP A 334 12.49 6.95 2.25
CA ASP A 334 11.04 6.89 2.01
C ASP A 334 10.70 5.87 0.91
N ALA A 335 11.42 5.91 -0.21
CA ALA A 335 11.23 4.96 -1.30
C ALA A 335 11.57 3.51 -0.89
N LEU A 336 12.62 3.31 -0.08
CA LEU A 336 12.99 1.98 0.44
C LEU A 336 11.88 1.42 1.33
N LEU A 337 11.41 2.20 2.30
CA LEU A 337 10.38 1.78 3.25
C LEU A 337 9.04 1.55 2.57
N ARG A 338 8.63 2.44 1.64
CA ARG A 338 7.44 2.22 0.81
C ARG A 338 7.52 0.90 0.05
N LYS A 339 8.63 0.67 -0.64
CA LYS A 339 8.79 -0.55 -1.43
C LYS A 339 8.72 -1.79 -0.58
N TYR A 340 9.39 -1.80 0.58
CA TYR A 340 9.37 -2.91 1.53
C TYR A 340 7.95 -3.22 2.02
N VAL A 341 7.23 -2.21 2.49
CA VAL A 341 5.87 -2.40 3.03
C VAL A 341 4.88 -2.80 1.92
N GLU A 342 4.96 -2.18 0.74
CA GLU A 342 4.10 -2.55 -0.40
C GLU A 342 4.31 -4.00 -0.85
N THR A 343 5.53 -4.53 -0.72
CA THR A 343 5.84 -5.90 -1.10
C THR A 343 5.18 -6.94 -0.20
N ASP A 344 4.80 -6.59 1.02
CA ASP A 344 4.09 -7.51 1.93
C ASP A 344 2.56 -7.47 1.75
N ILE A 345 2.02 -6.38 1.19
CA ILE A 345 0.56 -6.20 1.03
C ILE A 345 -0.02 -6.93 -0.18
N THR A 346 0.52 -6.67 -1.38
CA THR A 346 -0.02 -7.24 -2.64
C THR A 346 -0.14 -8.78 -2.58
N PRO A 347 0.86 -9.52 -2.06
CA PRO A 347 0.80 -10.97 -2.03
C PRO A 347 -0.27 -11.54 -1.10
N LEU A 348 -0.78 -10.78 -0.11
CA LEU A 348 -1.88 -11.24 0.74
C LEU A 348 -3.15 -11.51 -0.09
N PHE A 349 -3.39 -10.68 -1.11
CA PHE A 349 -4.50 -10.91 -2.04
C PHE A 349 -4.28 -12.18 -2.87
N GLU A 350 -3.06 -12.40 -3.38
CA GLU A 350 -2.73 -13.60 -4.14
C GLU A 350 -2.89 -14.87 -3.31
N LEU A 351 -2.33 -14.88 -2.10
CA LEU A 351 -2.47 -15.99 -1.15
C LEU A 351 -3.93 -16.29 -0.82
N SER A 352 -4.78 -15.26 -0.71
CA SER A 352 -6.20 -15.44 -0.45
C SER A 352 -6.92 -16.24 -1.54
N HIS A 353 -6.45 -16.20 -2.80
CA HIS A 353 -7.00 -16.99 -3.90
C HIS A 353 -6.58 -18.47 -3.87
N ILE A 354 -5.47 -18.76 -3.19
CA ILE A 354 -4.89 -20.11 -3.13
C ILE A 354 -5.45 -20.90 -1.94
N GLN A 355 -6.17 -20.26 -1.02
CA GLN A 355 -6.77 -20.96 0.11
C GLN A 355 -7.87 -21.96 -0.32
N PRO A 356 -7.96 -23.14 0.33
CA PRO A 356 -7.05 -23.66 1.34
C PRO A 356 -5.77 -24.27 0.73
N PHE A 357 -4.62 -23.99 1.35
CA PHE A 357 -3.30 -24.38 0.85
C PHE A 357 -3.08 -25.89 0.66
N PHE A 358 -3.68 -26.72 1.53
CA PHE A 358 -3.49 -28.18 1.53
C PHE A 358 -3.95 -28.89 0.24
N GLY A 359 -5.08 -28.46 -0.33
CA GLY A 359 -5.65 -29.11 -1.52
C GLY A 359 -4.88 -28.77 -2.79
N ASN A 360 -4.37 -27.53 -2.85
CA ASN A 360 -3.65 -27.03 -4.01
C ASN A 360 -2.21 -27.57 -4.06
N TYR A 361 -1.51 -27.62 -2.93
CA TYR A 361 -0.14 -28.14 -2.86
C TYR A 361 -0.02 -29.62 -3.26
N GLN A 362 -0.97 -30.48 -2.86
CA GLN A 362 -0.96 -31.89 -3.28
C GLN A 362 -1.19 -32.06 -4.79
N ASN A 363 -1.93 -31.15 -5.42
CA ASN A 363 -2.15 -31.18 -6.86
C ASN A 363 -0.92 -30.69 -7.63
N GLU A 364 -0.19 -29.72 -7.09
CA GLU A 364 1.08 -29.25 -7.64
C GLU A 364 2.18 -30.31 -7.56
N ILE A 365 2.35 -30.99 -6.41
CA ILE A 365 3.29 -32.12 -6.30
C ILE A 365 2.97 -33.19 -7.34
N LYS A 366 1.69 -33.57 -7.48
CA LYS A 366 1.29 -34.59 -8.48
C LYS A 366 1.56 -34.15 -9.92
N ARG A 367 1.43 -32.86 -10.23
CA ARG A 367 1.77 -32.33 -11.56
C ARG A 367 3.27 -32.35 -11.81
N ALA A 368 4.06 -31.89 -10.84
CA ALA A 368 5.52 -31.89 -10.91
C ALA A 368 6.12 -33.31 -10.97
N GLU A 369 5.44 -34.32 -10.41
CA GLU A 369 5.83 -35.73 -10.53
C GLU A 369 5.37 -36.39 -11.85
N SER A 370 4.52 -35.72 -12.63
CA SER A 370 3.97 -36.22 -13.91
C SER A 370 4.64 -35.63 -15.16
N ASP A 371 5.46 -34.59 -14.99
CA ASP A 371 6.30 -33.95 -16.01
C ASP A 371 7.76 -34.43 -15.89
#